data_AF-A0AA86K3H8-F1
#
_entry.id   AF-A0AA86K3H8-F1
#
_cell.length_a   1.000
_cell.length_b   1.000
_cell.length_c   1.000
_cell.angle_alpha   90.00
_cell.angle_beta   90.00
_cell.angle_gamma   90.00
#
_symmetry.space_group_name_H-M   'P 1'
#
loop_
_entity.id
_entity.type
_entity.pdbx_description
1 polymer ?
#
loop_
_entity_poly.entity_id
_entity_poly.type
_entity_poly.pdbx_seq_one_letter_code
_entity_poly.pdbx_strand_id
1 'polypeptide(L)'
;MRQKFVIDGRMYYYHDSNWYDEKTQIQIPVIEANKVNALVREYPELLAAIAAEERKEQVERHELRLKDLGGGYRGSGPSTRWSHRWAHCWACHHPLDSAVDPECSVCHWILCRCGACGCGYCYYGWHAA
;
A
#
# COMPACT_ATOMS: atom_id res chain seq x y z
N MET A 1 4.15 -6.06 -15.58
CA MET A 1 5.38 -5.60 -16.28
C MET A 1 6.56 -5.94 -15.38
N ARG A 2 7.60 -6.66 -15.87
CA ARG A 2 8.72 -7.13 -15.04
C ARG A 2 9.78 -6.04 -14.96
N GLN A 3 10.06 -5.52 -13.76
CA GLN A 3 11.16 -4.58 -13.52
C GLN A 3 12.39 -5.36 -13.07
N LYS A 4 13.56 -5.06 -13.65
CA LYS A 4 14.82 -5.76 -13.38
C LYS A 4 15.77 -4.89 -12.56
N PHE A 5 16.48 -5.52 -11.63
CA PHE A 5 17.39 -4.86 -10.70
C PHE A 5 18.68 -5.66 -10.55
N VAL A 6 19.81 -4.98 -10.34
CA VAL A 6 21.11 -5.62 -10.09
C VAL A 6 21.56 -5.29 -8.67
N ILE A 7 21.77 -6.31 -7.84
CA ILE A 7 22.22 -6.18 -6.45
C ILE A 7 23.37 -7.17 -6.24
N ASP A 8 24.52 -6.70 -5.76
CA ASP A 8 25.73 -7.50 -5.55
C ASP A 8 26.14 -8.33 -6.79
N GLY A 9 25.96 -7.75 -7.99
CA GLY A 9 26.26 -8.42 -9.26
C GLY A 9 25.29 -9.54 -9.65
N ARG A 10 24.18 -9.72 -8.94
CA ARG A 10 23.10 -10.67 -9.28
C ARG A 10 21.88 -9.93 -9.82
N MET A 11 21.22 -10.50 -10.81
CA MET A 11 20.02 -9.92 -11.43
C MET A 11 18.75 -10.49 -10.80
N TYR A 12 17.86 -9.58 -10.41
CA TYR A 12 16.56 -9.88 -9.82
C TYR A 12 15.47 -9.25 -10.66
N TYR A 13 14.27 -9.82 -10.61
CA TYR A 13 13.09 -9.16 -11.16
C TYR A 13 11.94 -9.16 -10.18
N TYR A 14 11.18 -8.07 -10.22
CA TYR A 14 9.98 -7.90 -9.43
C TYR A 14 8.75 -8.20 -10.28
N HIS A 15 7.90 -9.10 -9.79
CA HIS A 15 6.66 -9.53 -10.45
C HIS A 15 5.63 -9.95 -9.40
N ASP A 16 4.36 -9.60 -9.59
CA ASP A 16 3.25 -10.01 -8.70
C ASP A 16 3.56 -9.86 -7.20
N SER A 17 4.13 -8.72 -6.81
CA SER A 17 4.51 -8.40 -5.43
C SER A 17 5.57 -9.30 -4.80
N ASN A 18 6.38 -9.98 -5.61
CA ASN A 18 7.42 -10.88 -5.14
C ASN A 18 8.74 -10.66 -5.88
N TRP A 19 9.83 -10.92 -5.17
CA TRP A 19 11.19 -10.92 -5.72
C TRP A 19 11.59 -12.32 -6.18
N TYR A 20 12.16 -12.36 -7.37
CA TYR A 20 12.66 -13.57 -7.99
C TYR A 20 14.11 -13.36 -8.40
N ASP A 21 14.94 -14.36 -8.15
CA ASP A 21 16.28 -14.45 -8.74
C ASP A 21 16.14 -14.85 -10.22
N GLU A 22 16.78 -14.10 -11.14
CA GLU A 22 16.61 -14.33 -12.57
C GLU A 22 17.15 -15.70 -13.02
N LYS A 23 18.23 -16.15 -12.38
CA LYS A 23 18.93 -17.37 -12.77
C LYS A 23 18.18 -18.63 -12.34
N THR A 24 17.61 -18.61 -11.16
CA THR A 24 16.95 -19.77 -10.55
C THR A 24 15.44 -19.74 -10.68
N GLN A 25 14.84 -18.57 -10.98
CA GLN A 25 13.38 -18.34 -11.01
C GLN A 25 12.66 -18.73 -9.72
N ILE A 26 13.41 -18.89 -8.62
CA ILE A 26 12.87 -19.22 -7.31
C ILE A 26 12.38 -17.92 -6.67
N GLN A 27 11.10 -17.91 -6.27
CA GLN A 27 10.55 -16.90 -5.35
C GLN A 27 11.38 -16.96 -4.07
N ILE A 28 11.81 -15.82 -3.53
CA ILE A 28 12.67 -15.81 -2.34
C ILE A 28 11.82 -15.52 -1.09
N PRO A 29 11.34 -16.53 -0.33
CA PRO A 29 10.53 -16.28 0.86
C PRO A 29 11.30 -16.01 2.17
N VAL A 30 12.64 -16.16 2.25
CA VAL A 30 13.34 -16.17 3.58
C VAL A 30 14.73 -15.51 3.58
N ILE A 31 15.03 -14.59 2.66
CA ILE A 31 16.22 -13.73 2.78
C ILE A 31 15.86 -12.31 3.28
N GLU A 32 14.56 -12.00 3.35
CA GLU A 32 14.09 -10.64 3.52
C GLU A 32 14.10 -10.14 4.97
N ALA A 33 13.95 -10.94 6.03
CA ALA A 33 13.95 -10.35 7.38
C ALA A 33 15.32 -9.71 7.77
N ASN A 34 16.44 -10.40 7.53
CA ASN A 34 17.76 -9.88 7.89
C ASN A 34 18.32 -8.87 6.89
N LYS A 35 18.05 -9.03 5.58
CA LYS A 35 18.49 -8.05 4.57
C LYS A 35 17.62 -6.79 4.56
N VAL A 36 16.30 -6.90 4.74
CA VAL A 36 15.44 -5.72 4.91
C VAL A 36 15.83 -4.98 6.19
N ASN A 37 16.07 -5.68 7.30
CA ASN A 37 16.59 -5.02 8.50
C ASN A 37 17.96 -4.35 8.30
N ALA A 38 18.86 -4.94 7.51
CA ALA A 38 20.14 -4.32 7.16
C ALA A 38 19.95 -3.07 6.30
N LEU A 39 19.11 -3.13 5.26
CA LEU A 39 18.77 -2.00 4.40
C LEU A 39 18.06 -0.87 5.18
N VAL A 40 17.17 -1.22 6.11
CA VAL A 40 16.49 -0.26 7.01
C VAL A 40 17.50 0.46 7.91
N ARG A 41 18.53 -0.23 8.38
CA ARG A 41 19.60 0.39 9.18
C ARG A 41 20.54 1.24 8.34
N GLU A 42 20.85 0.79 7.13
CA GLU A 42 21.83 1.43 6.24
C GLU A 42 21.24 2.67 5.54
N TYR A 43 19.94 2.65 5.20
CA TYR A 43 19.28 3.70 4.43
C TYR A 43 17.91 4.14 5.00
N PRO A 44 17.82 4.54 6.29
CA PRO A 44 16.55 4.88 6.91
C PRO A 44 15.85 6.08 6.24
N GLU A 45 16.61 7.10 5.82
CA GLU A 45 16.04 8.29 5.18
C GLU A 45 15.49 8.01 3.79
N LEU A 46 16.18 7.17 3.00
CA LEU A 46 15.72 6.77 1.67
C LEU A 46 14.41 5.99 1.76
N LEU A 47 14.32 5.03 2.69
CA LEU A 47 13.09 4.28 2.89
C LEU A 47 11.95 5.16 3.41
N ALA A 48 12.24 6.11 4.29
CA ALA A 48 11.25 7.09 4.73
C ALA A 48 10.76 7.96 3.57
N ALA A 49 11.66 8.37 2.67
CA ALA A 49 11.31 9.14 1.47
C ALA A 49 10.44 8.32 0.50
N ILE A 50 10.79 7.06 0.25
CA ILE A 50 9.98 6.14 -0.57
C ILE A 50 8.59 5.96 0.05
N ALA A 51 8.52 5.69 1.35
CA ALA A 51 7.25 5.52 2.06
C ALA A 51 6.39 6.80 2.04
N ALA A 52 7.02 7.98 2.11
CA ALA A 52 6.34 9.26 1.99
C ALA A 52 5.76 9.47 0.58
N GLU A 53 6.50 9.12 -0.47
CA GLU A 53 6.02 9.22 -1.86
C GLU A 53 4.90 8.20 -2.13
N GLU A 54 5.06 6.94 -1.70
CA GLU A 54 4.00 5.92 -1.82
C GLU A 54 2.71 6.38 -1.13
N ARG A 55 2.84 6.96 0.08
CA ARG A 55 1.71 7.52 0.82
C ARG A 55 1.06 8.64 0.04
N LYS A 56 1.84 9.57 -0.52
CA LYS A 56 1.32 10.69 -1.31
C LYS A 56 0.54 10.19 -2.53
N GLU A 57 1.10 9.26 -3.30
CA GLU A 57 0.39 8.68 -4.45
C GLU A 57 -0.89 7.93 -4.03
N GLN A 58 -0.85 7.22 -2.92
CA GLN A 58 -2.02 6.51 -2.38
C GLN A 58 -3.15 7.47 -2.02
N VAL A 59 -2.81 8.65 -1.48
CA VAL A 59 -3.77 9.73 -1.21
C VAL A 59 -4.32 10.36 -2.50
N GLU A 60 -3.47 10.63 -3.49
CA GLU A 60 -3.89 11.16 -4.79
C GLU A 60 -4.87 10.21 -5.50
N ARG A 61 -4.57 8.90 -5.51
CA ARG A 61 -5.47 7.87 -6.05
C ARG A 61 -6.81 7.82 -5.31
N HIS A 62 -6.80 8.05 -3.99
CA HIS A 62 -8.03 8.11 -3.22
C HIS A 62 -8.88 9.32 -3.55
N GLU A 63 -8.27 10.50 -3.70
CA GLU A 63 -8.96 11.72 -4.12
C GLU A 63 -9.62 11.55 -5.49
N LEU A 64 -8.89 11.01 -6.47
CA LEU A 64 -9.43 10.71 -7.79
C LEU A 64 -10.63 9.75 -7.71
N ARG A 65 -10.50 8.66 -6.94
CA ARG A 65 -11.60 7.70 -6.79
C ARG A 65 -12.83 8.29 -6.09
N LEU A 66 -12.65 9.16 -5.10
CA LEU A 66 -13.77 9.85 -4.47
C LEU A 66 -14.48 10.77 -5.46
N LYS A 67 -13.72 11.50 -6.28
CA LYS A 67 -14.26 12.36 -7.33
C LYS A 67 -15.09 11.58 -8.34
N ASP A 68 -14.61 10.40 -8.77
CA ASP A 68 -15.35 9.51 -9.68
C ASP A 68 -16.67 9.01 -9.08
N LEU A 69 -16.72 8.88 -7.75
CA LEU A 69 -17.92 8.49 -6.99
C LEU A 69 -18.82 9.68 -6.63
N GLY A 70 -18.52 10.89 -7.12
CA GLY A 70 -19.27 12.11 -6.80
C GLY A 70 -19.06 12.62 -5.37
N GLY A 71 -18.05 12.13 -4.67
CA GLY A 71 -17.63 12.59 -3.35
C GLY A 71 -16.51 13.63 -3.41
N GLY A 72 -16.29 14.33 -2.29
CA GLY A 72 -15.15 15.24 -2.11
C GLY A 72 -14.10 14.67 -1.16
N TYR A 73 -12.82 14.89 -1.47
CA TYR A 73 -11.73 14.56 -0.55
C TYR A 73 -11.78 15.47 0.69
N ARG A 74 -11.66 14.86 1.88
CA ARG A 74 -11.74 15.54 3.18
C ARG A 74 -10.56 15.21 4.09
N GLY A 75 -9.49 14.68 3.53
CA GLY A 75 -8.29 14.31 4.27
C GLY A 75 -8.09 12.80 4.41
N SER A 76 -6.85 12.48 4.74
CA SER A 76 -6.37 11.15 5.09
C SER A 76 -5.24 11.32 6.09
N GLY A 77 -5.00 10.31 6.93
CA GLY A 77 -4.01 10.42 7.99
C GLY A 77 -3.56 9.06 8.51
N PRO A 78 -2.62 9.03 9.47
CA PRO A 78 -2.29 7.80 10.17
C PRO A 78 -3.52 7.26 10.91
N SER A 79 -3.48 5.96 11.25
CA SER A 79 -4.50 5.38 12.12
C SER A 79 -4.53 6.12 13.45
N THR A 80 -5.69 6.66 13.82
CA THR A 80 -5.92 7.27 15.13
C THR A 80 -6.44 6.27 16.15
N ARG A 81 -6.67 5.02 15.74
CA ARG A 81 -7.23 3.97 16.60
C ARG A 81 -6.11 3.27 17.37
N TRP A 82 -6.41 2.93 18.61
CA TRP A 82 -5.44 2.36 19.55
C TRP A 82 -5.14 0.88 19.26
N SER A 83 -5.98 0.22 18.46
CA SER A 83 -5.78 -1.17 18.05
C SER A 83 -5.25 -1.23 16.61
N HIS A 84 -4.19 -2.00 16.42
CA HIS A 84 -3.74 -2.43 15.09
C HIS A 84 -4.86 -3.22 14.38
N ARG A 85 -5.11 -2.93 13.10
CA ARG A 85 -6.15 -3.56 12.30
C ARG A 85 -5.59 -4.09 11.00
N TRP A 86 -6.03 -5.29 10.64
CA TRP A 86 -5.85 -5.87 9.31
C TRP A 86 -7.19 -6.02 8.60
N ALA A 87 -7.20 -5.84 7.30
CA ALA A 87 -8.39 -6.01 6.46
C ALA A 87 -8.01 -6.39 5.03
N HIS A 88 -9.02 -6.58 4.19
CA HIS A 88 -8.86 -6.64 2.74
C HIS A 88 -9.68 -5.52 2.09
N CYS A 89 -9.13 -4.95 1.03
CA CYS A 89 -9.84 -3.96 0.24
C CYS A 89 -11.07 -4.59 -0.43
N TRP A 90 -12.25 -4.01 -0.25
CA TRP A 90 -13.46 -4.52 -0.90
C TRP A 90 -13.43 -4.42 -2.43
N ALA A 91 -12.62 -3.51 -2.99
CA ALA A 91 -12.60 -3.24 -4.43
C ALA A 91 -11.59 -4.11 -5.19
N CYS A 92 -10.41 -4.36 -4.62
CA CYS A 92 -9.34 -5.11 -5.27
C CYS A 92 -8.81 -6.29 -4.44
N HIS A 93 -9.36 -6.53 -3.25
CA HIS A 93 -8.98 -7.59 -2.31
C HIS A 93 -7.53 -7.55 -1.79
N HIS A 94 -6.79 -6.47 -2.08
CA HIS A 94 -5.45 -6.25 -1.55
C HIS A 94 -5.49 -6.22 -0.01
N PRO A 95 -4.56 -6.91 0.68
CA PRO A 95 -4.44 -6.83 2.13
C PRO A 95 -4.14 -5.40 2.57
N LEU A 96 -4.66 -5.00 3.72
CA LEU A 96 -4.53 -3.68 4.30
C LEU A 96 -4.07 -3.80 5.76
N ASP A 97 -3.19 -2.89 6.18
CA ASP A 97 -2.62 -2.88 7.52
C ASP A 97 -2.56 -1.45 8.07
N SER A 98 -3.27 -1.21 9.18
CA SER A 98 -3.39 0.14 9.76
C SER A 98 -2.09 0.70 10.36
N ALA A 99 -1.04 -0.11 10.50
CA ALA A 99 0.28 0.35 10.95
C ALA A 99 1.05 1.04 9.82
N VAL A 100 0.76 0.72 8.56
CA VAL A 100 1.49 1.26 7.38
C VAL A 100 0.58 2.11 6.50
N ASP A 101 -0.64 1.64 6.24
CA ASP A 101 -1.59 2.30 5.35
C ASP A 101 -2.31 3.45 6.06
N PRO A 102 -2.52 4.60 5.37
CA PRO A 102 -3.34 5.68 5.90
C PRO A 102 -4.80 5.27 6.06
N GLU A 103 -5.53 6.02 6.87
CA GLU A 103 -6.98 5.94 6.99
C GLU A 103 -7.64 7.15 6.34
N CYS A 104 -8.84 6.94 5.78
CA CYS A 104 -9.70 8.02 5.35
C CYS A 104 -10.22 8.80 6.57
N SER A 105 -10.11 10.13 6.57
CA SER A 105 -10.57 10.97 7.69
C SER A 105 -12.09 10.93 7.91
N VAL A 106 -12.84 10.51 6.89
CA VAL A 106 -14.31 10.49 6.88
C VAL A 106 -14.86 9.18 7.43
N CYS A 107 -14.44 8.05 6.85
CA CYS A 107 -15.00 6.74 7.19
C CYS A 107 -14.12 5.95 8.16
N HIS A 108 -12.88 6.38 8.41
CA HIS A 108 -11.91 5.67 9.27
C HIS A 108 -11.62 4.23 8.84
N TRP A 109 -11.83 3.93 7.56
CA TRP A 109 -11.35 2.69 6.95
C TRP A 109 -9.93 2.89 6.45
N ILE A 110 -9.16 1.81 6.50
CA ILE A 110 -7.82 1.75 5.93
C ILE A 110 -7.95 1.99 4.42
N LEU A 111 -7.14 2.91 3.92
CA LEU A 111 -7.19 3.41 2.56
C LEU A 111 -6.31 2.50 1.70
N CYS A 112 -6.87 1.91 0.67
CA CYS A 112 -6.15 0.99 -0.19
C CYS A 112 -5.28 1.73 -1.20
N ARG A 113 -4.19 1.09 -1.64
CA ARG A 113 -3.36 1.55 -2.76
C ARG A 113 -4.16 1.76 -4.05
N CYS A 114 -5.30 1.09 -4.25
CA CYS A 114 -6.21 1.35 -5.38
C CYS A 114 -7.08 2.61 -5.21
N GLY A 115 -6.90 3.37 -4.12
CA GLY A 115 -7.69 4.56 -3.76
C GLY A 115 -9.00 4.25 -3.04
N ALA A 116 -9.38 2.98 -2.88
CA ALA A 116 -10.63 2.61 -2.23
C ALA A 116 -10.58 2.74 -0.70
N CYS A 117 -11.70 3.14 -0.12
CA CYS A 117 -11.97 3.10 1.32
C CYS A 117 -13.47 2.80 1.56
N GLY A 118 -13.93 2.87 2.81
CA GLY A 118 -15.33 2.65 3.18
C GLY A 118 -16.32 3.63 2.52
N CYS A 119 -15.92 4.85 2.17
CA CYS A 119 -16.80 5.82 1.50
C CYS A 119 -17.38 5.29 0.18
N GLY A 120 -16.57 4.55 -0.60
CA GLY A 120 -17.04 3.94 -1.85
C GLY A 120 -17.79 2.64 -1.67
N TYR A 121 -17.67 1.99 -0.50
CA TYR A 121 -18.45 0.81 -0.16
C TYR A 121 -19.88 1.20 0.23
N CYS A 122 -20.04 2.24 1.06
CA CYS A 122 -21.35 2.71 1.50
C CYS A 122 -22.22 3.29 0.36
N TYR A 123 -21.61 3.82 -0.72
CA TYR A 123 -22.37 4.32 -1.87
C TYR A 123 -23.25 3.24 -2.52
N TYR A 124 -22.85 1.97 -2.44
CA TYR A 124 -23.64 0.83 -2.92
C TYR A 124 -24.69 0.32 -1.91
N GLY A 125 -24.75 0.89 -0.70
CA GLY A 125 -25.65 0.44 0.37
C GLY A 125 -26.50 1.51 1.07
N TRP A 126 -26.28 2.80 0.82
CA TRP A 126 -26.96 3.92 1.52
C TRP A 126 -27.62 4.97 0.62
N HIS A 127 -27.69 4.75 -0.69
CA HIS A 127 -28.62 5.46 -1.59
C HIS A 127 -29.84 4.58 -1.92
N ALA A 128 -30.33 3.85 -0.92
CA ALA A 128 -31.67 3.26 -0.89
C ALA A 128 -32.41 3.80 0.35
N ALA A 129 -32.64 5.11 0.37
CA ALA A 129 -33.62 5.79 1.20
C ALA A 129 -33.96 7.14 0.57
#